data_AF-A0A4Q5R2A0-F1
#
_entry.id   AF-A0A4Q5R2A0-F1
#
_cell.length_a   1.000
_cell.length_b   1.000
_cell.length_c   1.000
_cell.angle_alpha   90.00
_cell.angle_beta   90.00
_cell.angle_gamma   90.00
#
_symmetry.space_group_name_H-M   'P 1'
#
loop_
_entity.id
_entity.type
_entity.pdbx_description
1 polymer ?
#
loop_
_entity_poly.entity_id
_entity_poly.type
_entity_poly.pdbx_seq_one_letter_code
_entity_poly.pdbx_strand_id
1 'polypeptide(L)'
;MFFRPSTSAPTTRLALATLLLATATLAARAQQAGDLTGARPPAAGPRPAASAAAQPRLSADPGLTKLIQQSVDLNRATAADMPELYGHFIDAVREQRRQWAEQDWTIASATLGRLNARYEAVRQGIDLEDRIRIRSWQGEFRTLQGARKVNQKLDEKNLK
;
A
#
# COMPACT_ATOMS: atom_id res chain seq x y z
N MET A 1 -46.90 8.19 -43.91
CA MET A 1 -46.70 8.82 -42.60
C MET A 1 -45.27 9.33 -42.54
N PHE A 2 -45.10 10.65 -42.63
CA PHE A 2 -43.84 11.37 -42.46
C PHE A 2 -43.71 11.77 -41.00
N PHE A 3 -42.53 11.69 -40.38
CA PHE A 3 -41.87 12.81 -39.70
C PHE A 3 -40.43 12.45 -39.30
N ARG A 4 -39.64 13.52 -39.18
CA ARG A 4 -38.20 13.66 -39.44
C ARG A 4 -37.27 13.47 -38.21
N PRO A 5 -35.93 13.40 -38.44
CA PRO A 5 -34.89 13.27 -37.41
C PRO A 5 -34.60 14.58 -36.65
N SER A 6 -33.92 14.49 -35.50
CA SER A 6 -33.31 15.64 -34.83
C SER A 6 -31.84 15.41 -34.44
N THR A 7 -31.01 16.27 -35.03
CA THR A 7 -29.71 16.83 -34.61
C THR A 7 -29.71 17.31 -33.15
N SER A 8 -28.62 17.58 -32.41
CA SER A 8 -27.21 17.94 -32.67
C SER A 8 -26.42 17.87 -31.35
N ALA A 9 -25.10 17.64 -31.43
CA ALA A 9 -24.14 17.88 -30.35
C ALA A 9 -24.00 19.38 -30.01
N PRO A 10 -23.45 19.70 -28.83
CA PRO A 10 -22.22 20.51 -28.89
C PRO A 10 -21.04 19.97 -28.07
N THR A 11 -19.91 20.07 -28.73
CA THR A 11 -18.52 20.01 -28.32
C THR A 11 -18.22 20.85 -27.07
N THR A 12 -17.45 20.32 -26.11
CA THR A 12 -16.58 21.15 -25.29
C THR A 12 -15.21 20.49 -25.18
N ARG A 13 -14.20 21.29 -25.50
CA ARG A 13 -12.79 20.97 -25.64
C ARG A 13 -12.05 21.23 -24.32
N LEU A 14 -11.00 20.42 -24.13
CA LEU A 14 -9.72 20.69 -23.47
C LEU A 14 -9.71 21.16 -21.99
N ALA A 15 -8.96 20.42 -21.17
CA ALA A 15 -7.61 20.87 -20.81
C ALA A 15 -6.74 19.66 -20.39
N LEU A 16 -5.63 19.49 -21.12
CA LEU A 16 -4.46 18.75 -20.65
C LEU A 16 -3.87 19.49 -19.45
N ALA A 17 -3.49 18.76 -18.42
CA ALA A 17 -2.42 19.16 -17.51
C ALA A 17 -1.51 17.96 -17.28
N THR A 18 -0.59 17.76 -18.21
CA THR A 18 0.70 17.10 -17.96
C THR A 18 1.43 17.88 -16.86
N LEU A 19 1.72 17.25 -15.73
CA LEU A 19 2.75 17.73 -14.82
C LEU A 19 3.94 16.78 -14.85
N LEU A 20 5.03 17.30 -15.40
CA LEU A 20 6.34 16.67 -15.50
C LEU A 20 7.00 16.51 -14.11
N LEU A 21 7.79 15.44 -13.98
CA LEU A 21 8.75 15.21 -12.91
C LEU A 21 9.75 16.38 -12.78
N ALA A 22 10.08 16.74 -11.54
CA ALA A 22 11.37 17.34 -11.19
C ALA A 22 11.82 16.84 -9.82
N THR A 23 12.80 15.93 -9.82
CA THR A 23 13.69 15.68 -8.70
C THR A 23 14.65 16.85 -8.54
N ALA A 24 14.70 17.46 -7.36
CA ALA A 24 15.83 18.30 -6.95
C ALA A 24 16.02 18.22 -5.44
N THR A 25 17.11 17.57 -5.06
CA THR A 25 17.77 17.58 -3.76
C THR A 25 17.90 19.00 -3.22
N LEU A 26 17.41 19.25 -1.99
CA LEU A 26 17.74 20.47 -1.27
C LEU A 26 19.17 20.36 -0.73
N ALA A 27 20.12 20.67 -1.60
CA ALA A 27 21.51 20.90 -1.24
C ALA A 27 21.60 22.21 -0.45
N ALA A 28 22.41 22.16 0.60
CA ALA A 28 22.68 23.22 1.55
C ALA A 28 22.97 24.58 0.91
N ARG A 29 22.35 25.64 1.44
CA ARG A 29 22.79 27.02 1.24
C ARG A 29 22.78 27.75 2.58
N ALA A 30 23.90 27.63 3.28
CA ALA A 30 24.30 28.53 4.36
C ALA A 30 25.84 28.62 4.37
N GLN A 31 26.40 29.30 3.36
CA GLN A 31 27.77 29.82 3.44
C GLN A 31 27.63 31.33 3.59
N GLN A 32 27.63 31.76 4.84
CA GLN A 32 27.70 33.17 5.20
C GLN A 32 29.18 33.52 5.38
N ALA A 33 29.57 34.60 4.73
CA ALA A 33 30.91 35.15 4.65
C ALA A 33 31.57 35.32 6.03
N GLY A 34 32.87 35.05 6.08
CA GLY A 34 33.70 35.28 7.25
C GLY A 34 35.07 34.65 7.10
N ASP A 35 35.86 35.08 6.11
CA ASP A 35 37.30 34.90 6.14
C ASP A 35 37.89 36.27 6.46
N LEU A 36 38.38 36.46 7.69
CA LEU A 36 39.55 37.27 8.00
C LEU A 36 40.08 36.84 9.37
N THR A 37 41.28 36.25 9.34
CA THR A 37 42.32 36.27 10.40
C THR A 37 42.22 35.25 11.56
N GLY A 38 43.13 34.27 11.53
CA GLY A 38 43.98 33.95 12.68
C GLY A 38 43.51 32.90 13.70
N ALA A 39 44.36 31.87 13.85
CA ALA A 39 44.55 30.98 15.01
C ALA A 39 43.65 29.72 15.19
N ARG A 40 44.36 28.60 15.37
CA ARG A 40 43.92 27.23 15.75
C ARG A 40 44.04 27.06 17.28
N PRO A 41 43.15 26.37 18.03
CA PRO A 41 43.25 24.91 18.32
C PRO A 41 41.89 24.16 18.53
N PRO A 42 41.88 22.82 18.73
CA PRO A 42 40.73 21.95 18.47
C PRO A 42 39.85 21.72 19.71
N ALA A 43 38.53 21.63 19.51
CA ALA A 43 37.60 21.10 20.50
C ALA A 43 36.80 19.95 19.88
N ALA A 44 37.18 18.73 20.27
CA ALA A 44 36.39 17.52 20.06
C ALA A 44 35.11 17.62 20.90
N GLY A 45 34.00 18.00 20.25
CA GLY A 45 32.65 17.84 20.81
C GLY A 45 32.10 16.44 20.45
N PRO A 46 31.39 15.76 21.36
CA PRO A 46 30.86 14.44 21.11
C PRO A 46 29.86 14.51 19.96
N ARG A 47 30.24 13.89 18.83
CA ARG A 47 29.30 13.56 17.76
C ARG A 47 28.18 12.76 18.42
N PRO A 48 26.90 13.19 18.36
CA PRO A 48 25.81 12.34 18.80
C PRO A 48 25.97 11.05 17.99
N ALA A 49 26.29 9.98 18.73
CA ALA A 49 26.34 8.64 18.19
C ALA A 49 25.07 8.47 17.35
N ALA A 50 25.22 7.88 16.17
CA ALA A 50 24.15 7.39 15.35
C ALA A 50 23.32 6.38 16.17
N SER A 51 22.50 6.91 17.07
CA SER A 51 21.52 6.18 17.83
C SER A 51 20.38 5.92 16.87
N ALA A 52 20.07 4.64 16.74
CA ALA A 52 19.17 4.06 15.77
C ALA A 52 19.77 3.88 14.37
N ALA A 53 20.89 3.13 14.30
CA ALA A 53 20.82 1.94 13.46
C ALA A 53 19.57 1.17 13.92
N ALA A 54 18.44 1.45 13.26
CA ALA A 54 17.18 0.81 13.53
C ALA A 54 17.40 -0.69 13.33
N GLN A 55 17.51 -1.39 14.45
CA GLN A 55 17.63 -2.84 14.50
C GLN A 55 16.55 -3.43 13.57
N PRO A 56 16.86 -4.49 12.80
CA PRO A 56 15.90 -5.15 11.93
C PRO A 56 14.77 -5.70 12.83
N ARG A 57 13.73 -4.89 13.02
CA ARG A 57 12.55 -5.28 13.78
C ARG A 57 11.94 -6.41 12.98
N LEU A 58 12.12 -7.63 13.50
CA LEU A 58 11.40 -8.86 13.17
C LEU A 58 10.76 -8.80 11.79
N SER A 59 11.43 -9.36 10.78
CA SER A 59 11.01 -9.26 9.37
C SER A 59 9.63 -9.85 9.06
N ALA A 60 8.96 -10.45 10.05
CA ALA A 60 7.64 -11.02 9.96
C ALA A 60 6.56 -9.97 9.67
N ASP A 61 5.64 -10.29 8.78
CA ASP A 61 4.49 -9.47 8.50
C ASP A 61 3.53 -9.48 9.70
N PRO A 62 3.28 -8.32 10.34
CA PRO A 62 2.46 -8.27 11.55
C PRO A 62 0.98 -8.58 11.27
N GLY A 63 0.52 -8.31 10.04
CA GLY A 63 -0.86 -8.57 9.65
C GLY A 63 -1.12 -10.04 9.37
N LEU A 64 -0.22 -10.72 8.64
CA LEU A 64 -0.28 -12.17 8.46
C LEU A 64 -0.15 -12.88 9.81
N THR A 65 0.79 -12.45 10.65
CA THR A 65 0.94 -13.02 12.00
C THR A 65 -0.36 -12.90 12.80
N LYS A 66 -1.07 -11.77 12.68
CA LYS A 66 -2.37 -11.58 13.35
C LYS A 66 -3.50 -12.41 12.73
N LEU A 67 -3.61 -12.41 11.41
CA LEU A 67 -4.80 -12.91 10.69
C LEU A 67 -4.72 -14.41 10.40
N ILE A 68 -3.55 -14.88 9.95
CA ILE A 68 -3.32 -16.27 9.55
C ILE A 68 -2.44 -17.02 10.56
N GLN A 69 -2.04 -16.38 11.66
CA GLN A 69 -1.21 -16.97 12.72
C GLN A 69 0.14 -17.51 12.21
N GLN A 70 0.61 -17.01 11.07
CA GLN A 70 1.89 -17.37 10.47
C GLN A 70 2.84 -16.17 10.44
N SER A 71 4.06 -16.39 10.92
CA SER A 71 5.14 -15.41 10.86
C SER A 71 5.88 -15.56 9.53
N VAL A 72 5.57 -14.70 8.55
CA VAL A 72 6.16 -14.73 7.22
C VAL A 72 6.96 -13.46 6.96
N ASP A 73 8.22 -13.59 6.54
CA ASP A 73 8.96 -12.44 5.99
C ASP A 73 8.57 -12.20 4.54
N LEU A 74 7.57 -11.34 4.33
CA LEU A 74 7.09 -11.00 2.99
C LEU A 74 8.18 -10.39 2.09
N ASN A 75 9.24 -9.80 2.64
CA ASN A 75 10.32 -9.25 1.81
C ASN A 75 11.16 -10.36 1.17
N ARG A 76 11.11 -11.58 1.73
CA ARG A 76 11.84 -12.75 1.24
C ARG A 76 10.96 -13.75 0.47
N ALA A 77 9.63 -13.66 0.58
CA ALA A 77 8.68 -14.56 -0.09
C ALA A 77 8.87 -14.60 -1.63
N THR A 78 9.21 -15.72 -2.20
CA THR A 78 9.47 -15.89 -3.64
C THR A 78 8.19 -15.86 -4.48
N ALA A 79 8.32 -15.90 -5.80
CA ALA A 79 7.19 -16.04 -6.71
C ALA A 79 6.34 -17.29 -6.43
N ALA A 80 7.00 -18.41 -6.10
CA ALA A 80 6.35 -19.68 -5.79
C ALA A 80 5.56 -19.65 -4.47
N ASP A 81 5.95 -18.78 -3.53
CA ASP A 81 5.27 -18.65 -2.24
C ASP A 81 3.96 -17.83 -2.36
N MET A 82 3.85 -16.98 -3.38
CA MET A 82 2.74 -16.04 -3.49
C MET A 82 1.35 -16.68 -3.51
N PRO A 83 1.09 -17.74 -4.31
CA PRO A 83 -0.24 -18.35 -4.37
C PRO A 83 -0.69 -18.86 -2.99
N GLU A 84 0.19 -19.55 -2.27
CA GLU A 84 -0.11 -20.07 -0.94
C GLU A 84 -0.39 -18.93 0.05
N LEU A 85 0.41 -17.87 0.04
CA LEU A 85 0.21 -16.71 0.93
C LEU A 85 -1.11 -15.99 0.69
N TYR A 86 -1.54 -15.83 -0.57
CA TYR A 86 -2.86 -15.29 -0.86
C TYR A 86 -3.99 -16.25 -0.48
N GLY A 87 -3.79 -17.56 -0.68
CA GLY A 87 -4.73 -18.60 -0.27
C GLY A 87 -5.01 -18.55 1.24
N HIS A 88 -3.96 -18.62 2.06
CA HIS A 88 -4.10 -18.51 3.52
C HIS A 88 -4.77 -17.20 3.95
N PHE A 89 -4.40 -16.09 3.32
CA PHE A 89 -5.02 -14.79 3.60
C PHE A 89 -6.53 -14.81 3.32
N ILE A 90 -6.97 -15.28 2.15
CA ILE A 90 -8.39 -15.25 1.80
C ILE A 90 -9.19 -16.25 2.64
N ASP A 91 -8.60 -17.39 3.00
CA ASP A 91 -9.26 -18.38 3.85
C ASP A 91 -9.49 -17.84 5.27
N ALA A 92 -8.50 -17.17 5.86
CA ALA A 92 -8.70 -16.48 7.14
C ALA A 92 -9.78 -15.38 7.06
N VAL A 93 -9.83 -14.62 5.96
CA VAL A 93 -10.91 -13.63 5.74
C VAL A 93 -12.26 -14.34 5.67
N ARG A 94 -12.39 -15.41 4.89
CA ARG A 94 -13.66 -16.16 4.75
C ARG A 94 -14.15 -16.68 6.09
N GLU A 95 -13.26 -17.29 6.86
CA GLU A 95 -13.57 -17.89 8.15
C GLU A 95 -13.97 -16.84 9.20
N GLN A 96 -13.19 -15.76 9.32
CA GLN A 96 -13.28 -14.90 10.50
C GLN A 96 -14.03 -13.58 10.26
N ARG A 97 -14.28 -13.17 9.00
CA ARG A 97 -14.85 -11.83 8.69
C ARG A 97 -16.16 -11.48 9.41
N ARG A 98 -16.96 -12.48 9.80
CA ARG A 98 -18.27 -12.26 10.44
C ARG A 98 -18.13 -11.77 11.88
N GLN A 99 -17.02 -12.09 12.55
CA GLN A 99 -16.74 -11.70 13.94
C GLN A 99 -15.75 -10.52 14.05
N TRP A 100 -15.22 -10.06 12.92
CA TRP A 100 -14.21 -9.01 12.89
C TRP A 100 -14.76 -7.62 13.24
N ALA A 101 -14.00 -6.93 14.09
CA ALA A 101 -14.17 -5.50 14.31
C ALA A 101 -13.60 -4.69 13.13
N GLU A 102 -13.90 -3.39 13.09
CA GLU A 102 -13.38 -2.49 12.04
C GLU A 102 -11.85 -2.48 11.98
N GLN A 103 -11.18 -2.59 13.14
CA GLN A 103 -9.73 -2.66 13.21
C GLN A 103 -9.18 -3.90 12.49
N ASP A 104 -9.87 -5.05 12.56
CA ASP A 104 -9.44 -6.27 11.88
C ASP A 104 -9.55 -6.12 10.36
N TRP A 105 -10.62 -5.49 9.87
CA TRP A 105 -10.77 -5.14 8.45
C TRP A 105 -9.68 -4.17 7.96
N THR A 106 -9.26 -3.24 8.82
CA THR A 106 -8.15 -2.32 8.54
C THR A 106 -6.84 -3.08 8.42
N ILE A 107 -6.57 -4.00 9.35
CA ILE A 107 -5.37 -4.84 9.34
C ILE A 107 -5.36 -5.75 8.11
N ALA A 108 -6.49 -6.38 7.76
CA ALA A 108 -6.61 -7.19 6.55
C ALA A 108 -6.36 -6.38 5.28
N SER A 109 -6.86 -5.14 5.22
CA SER A 109 -6.60 -4.23 4.09
C SER A 109 -5.13 -3.87 3.94
N ALA A 110 -4.46 -3.57 5.05
CA ALA A 110 -3.04 -3.28 5.06
C ALA A 110 -2.20 -4.51 4.66
N THR A 111 -2.61 -5.69 5.13
CA THR A 111 -1.99 -6.99 4.78
C THR A 111 -2.10 -7.28 3.30
N LEU A 112 -3.29 -7.13 2.72
CA LEU A 112 -3.49 -7.24 1.27
C LEU A 112 -2.62 -6.23 0.51
N GLY A 113 -2.48 -5.00 1.02
CA GLY A 113 -1.60 -3.99 0.43
C GLY A 113 -0.14 -4.44 0.35
N ARG A 114 0.38 -5.08 1.41
CA ARG A 114 1.75 -5.59 1.45
C ARG A 114 1.94 -6.85 0.60
N LEU A 115 0.96 -7.76 0.59
CA LEU A 115 0.92 -8.89 -0.36
C LEU A 115 0.94 -8.43 -1.81
N ASN A 116 0.18 -7.37 -2.14
CA ASN A 116 0.17 -6.78 -3.47
C ASN A 116 1.53 -6.17 -3.83
N ALA A 117 2.15 -5.44 -2.91
CA ALA A 117 3.49 -4.88 -3.13
C ALA A 117 4.52 -5.99 -3.41
N ARG A 118 4.48 -7.08 -2.65
CA ARG A 118 5.37 -8.21 -2.89
C ARG A 118 5.07 -8.90 -4.21
N TYR A 119 3.80 -9.15 -4.51
CA TYR A 119 3.34 -9.72 -5.78
C TYR A 119 3.93 -8.95 -6.96
N GLU A 120 3.80 -7.62 -6.99
CA GLU A 120 4.31 -6.81 -8.10
C GLU A 120 5.84 -6.93 -8.26
N ALA A 121 6.58 -7.10 -7.16
CA ALA A 121 8.03 -7.29 -7.19
C ALA A 121 8.46 -8.65 -7.77
N VAL A 122 7.64 -9.71 -7.64
CA VAL A 122 7.99 -11.08 -8.07
C VAL A 122 7.12 -11.61 -9.21
N ARG A 123 6.14 -10.84 -9.70
CA ARG A 123 5.09 -11.27 -10.64
C ARG A 123 5.61 -11.91 -11.93
N GLN A 124 6.81 -11.55 -12.37
CA GLN A 124 7.40 -12.10 -13.60
C GLN A 124 7.76 -13.58 -13.46
N GLY A 125 8.04 -14.05 -12.23
CA GLY A 125 8.29 -15.46 -11.93
C GLY A 125 7.04 -16.27 -11.61
N ILE A 126 5.85 -15.66 -11.64
CA ILE A 126 4.57 -16.34 -11.39
C ILE A 126 3.96 -16.70 -12.75
N ASP A 127 3.55 -17.96 -12.92
CA ASP A 127 2.87 -18.39 -14.13
C ASP A 127 1.48 -17.74 -14.30
N LEU A 128 0.89 -17.91 -15.47
CA LEU A 128 -0.38 -17.25 -15.79
C LEU A 128 -1.54 -17.73 -14.91
N GLU A 129 -1.62 -19.02 -14.61
CA GLU A 129 -2.72 -19.59 -13.84
C GLU A 129 -2.71 -19.04 -12.41
N ASP A 130 -1.54 -19.04 -11.77
CA ASP A 130 -1.38 -18.52 -10.43
C ASP A 130 -1.63 -17.02 -10.34
N ARG A 131 -1.23 -16.25 -11.36
CA ARG A 131 -1.60 -14.82 -11.42
C ARG A 131 -3.11 -14.61 -11.50
N ILE A 132 -3.82 -15.42 -12.29
CA ILE A 132 -5.29 -15.34 -12.39
C ILE A 132 -5.94 -15.71 -11.06
N ARG A 133 -5.44 -16.74 -10.39
CA ARG A 133 -5.90 -17.17 -9.07
C ARG A 133 -5.74 -16.05 -8.03
N ILE A 134 -4.56 -15.45 -7.97
CA ILE A 134 -4.26 -14.30 -7.10
C ILE A 134 -5.20 -13.12 -7.40
N ARG A 135 -5.43 -12.78 -8.67
CA ARG A 135 -6.37 -11.70 -9.04
C ARG A 135 -7.80 -12.00 -8.58
N SER A 136 -8.23 -13.26 -8.67
CA SER A 136 -9.55 -13.68 -8.17
C SER A 136 -9.68 -13.47 -6.66
N TRP A 137 -8.68 -13.88 -5.87
CA TRP A 137 -8.68 -13.67 -4.42
C TRP A 137 -8.62 -12.19 -4.02
N GLN A 138 -7.86 -11.37 -4.75
CA GLN A 138 -7.87 -9.91 -4.58
C GLN A 138 -9.28 -9.33 -4.79
N GLY A 139 -9.97 -9.75 -5.86
CA GLY A 139 -11.33 -9.32 -6.16
C GLY A 139 -12.34 -9.78 -5.11
N GLU A 140 -12.19 -11.01 -4.64
CA GLU A 140 -13.04 -11.56 -3.58
C GLU A 140 -12.94 -10.74 -2.30
N PHE A 141 -11.72 -10.46 -1.82
CA PHE A 141 -11.54 -9.63 -0.63
C PHE A 141 -12.22 -8.26 -0.77
N ARG A 142 -12.09 -7.61 -1.93
CA ARG A 142 -12.73 -6.31 -2.18
C ARG A 142 -14.25 -6.38 -2.16
N THR A 143 -14.80 -7.47 -2.67
CA THR A 143 -16.25 -7.73 -2.63
C THR A 143 -16.72 -7.90 -1.17
N LEU A 144 -16.01 -8.71 -0.39
CA LEU A 144 -16.33 -8.93 1.03
C LEU A 144 -16.22 -7.64 1.85
N GLN A 145 -15.17 -6.86 1.63
CA GLN A 145 -14.98 -5.56 2.26
C GLN A 145 -16.08 -4.57 1.87
N GLY A 146 -16.48 -4.55 0.60
CA GLY A 146 -17.59 -3.73 0.11
C GLY A 146 -18.90 -4.07 0.80
N ALA A 147 -19.24 -5.36 0.88
CA ALA A 147 -20.43 -5.82 1.58
C ALA A 147 -20.44 -5.41 3.06
N ARG A 148 -19.30 -5.51 3.75
CA ARG A 148 -19.19 -5.04 5.15
C ARG A 148 -19.50 -3.55 5.29
N LYS A 149 -18.92 -2.72 4.41
CA LYS A 149 -19.15 -1.26 4.42
C LYS A 149 -20.60 -0.89 4.15
N VAL A 150 -21.29 -1.64 3.27
CA VAL A 150 -22.72 -1.43 3.02
C VAL A 150 -23.54 -1.76 4.28
N ASN A 151 -23.29 -2.91 4.90
CA ASN A 151 -24.01 -3.31 6.12
C ASN A 151 -23.83 -2.29 7.26
N GLN A 152 -22.59 -1.83 7.48
CA GLN A 152 -22.32 -0.79 8.49
C GLN A 152 -23.14 0.48 8.26
N LYS A 153 -23.23 0.96 7.01
CA LYS A 153 -24.03 2.15 6.67
C LYS A 153 -25.53 1.93 6.87
N LEU A 154 -26.03 0.71 6.71
CA LEU A 154 -27.44 0.39 6.95
C LEU A 154 -27.74 0.38 8.45
N ASP A 155 -26.86 -0.22 9.25
CA ASP A 155 -26.97 -0.22 10.70
C ASP A 155 -27.00 1.22 11.24
N GLU A 156 -26.04 2.07 10.82
CA GLU A 156 -25.98 3.49 11.18
C GLU A 156 -27.24 4.30 10.82
N LYS A 157 -27.95 3.92 9.75
CA LYS A 157 -29.20 4.55 9.35
C LYS A 157 -30.39 4.11 10.19
N ASN A 158 -30.46 2.85 10.57
CA ASN A 158 -31.57 2.30 11.36
C ASN A 158 -31.53 2.74 12.84
N LEU A 159 -30.39 3.27 13.29
CA LEU A 159 -30.17 3.81 14.64
C LEU A 159 -30.57 5.29 14.78
N LYS A 160 -31.00 5.97 13.71
CA LYS A 160 -31.40 7.38 13.68
C LYS A 160 -32.89 7.54 13.43
#